data_AF-A0A933KDT6-F1
#
_entry.id   AF-A0A933KDT6-F1
#
_cell.length_a   1.000
_cell.length_b   1.000
_cell.length_c   1.000
_cell.angle_alpha   90.00
_cell.angle_beta   90.00
_cell.angle_gamma   90.00
#
_symmetry.space_group_name_H-M   'P 1'
#
loop_
_entity.id
_entity.type
_entity.pdbx_description
1 polymer ?
#
loop_
_entity_poly.entity_id
_entity_poly.type
_entity_poly.pdbx_seq_one_letter_code
_entity_poly.pdbx_strand_id
1 'polypeptide(L)' 'MASSPPALPPECARKFKVDRLLGSGGFGSVWLAIQQGLNRPGALKVLNKGVLEDRELVERFKNEALITASLA' A
#
# COMPACT_ATOMS: atom_id res chain seq x y z
N MET A 1 -6.50 2.60 -18.93
CA MET A 1 -7.59 3.08 -18.05
C MET A 1 -6.96 3.47 -16.73
N ALA A 2 -7.05 4.74 -16.33
CA ALA A 2 -6.46 5.19 -15.06
C ALA A 2 -7.35 4.72 -13.90
N SER A 3 -6.87 3.77 -13.12
CA SER A 3 -7.53 3.39 -11.87
C SER A 3 -7.51 4.61 -10.93
N SER A 4 -8.66 4.96 -10.34
CA SER A 4 -8.71 6.03 -9.34
C SER A 4 -7.90 5.63 -8.10
N PRO A 5 -7.15 6.57 -7.49
CA PRO A 5 -6.36 6.27 -6.31
C PRO A 5 -7.27 5.80 -5.16
N PRO A 6 -6.81 4.82 -4.36
CA PRO A 6 -7.59 4.31 -3.24
C PRO A 6 -7.75 5.38 -2.16
N ALA A 7 -8.91 5.37 -1.50
CA ALA A 7 -9.11 6.16 -0.29
C ALA A 7 -8.18 5.64 0.81
N LEU A 8 -7.26 6.49 1.27
CA LEU A 8 -6.36 6.15 2.37
C LEU A 8 -6.96 6.55 3.72
N PRO A 9 -6.65 5.82 4.80
CA PRO A 9 -6.92 6.29 6.16
C PRO A 9 -6.34 7.70 6.40
N PRO A 10 -6.98 8.55 7.21
CA PRO A 10 -6.55 9.94 7.41
C PRO A 10 -5.10 10.11 7.86
N GLU A 11 -4.57 9.17 8.64
CA GLU A 11 -3.17 9.14 9.08
C GLU A 11 -2.20 8.85 7.93
N CYS A 12 -2.60 8.01 6.97
CA CYS A 12 -1.82 7.69 5.78
C CYS A 12 -1.92 8.79 4.74
N ALA A 13 -3.12 9.35 4.51
CA ALA A 13 -3.38 10.42 3.55
C ALA A 13 -2.59 11.70 3.88
N ARG A 14 -2.31 11.97 5.16
CA ARG A 14 -1.45 13.08 5.61
C ARG A 14 0.03 12.87 5.37
N LYS A 15 0.47 11.62 5.22
CA LYS A 15 1.88 11.26 5.05
C LYS A 15 2.23 10.94 3.61
N PHE A 16 1.28 10.43 2.84
CA PHE A 16 1.50 9.91 1.49
C PHE A 16 0.48 10.48 0.52
N LYS A 17 0.97 11.07 -0.57
CA LYS A 17 0.17 11.42 -1.73
C LYS A 17 0.27 10.30 -2.76
N VAL A 18 -0.85 9.62 -3.04
CA VAL A 18 -0.91 8.61 -4.09
C VAL A 18 -0.83 9.29 -5.46
N ASP A 19 0.01 8.76 -6.34
CA ASP A 19 0.21 9.27 -7.70
C ASP A 19 -0.44 8.35 -8.74
N ARG A 20 0.18 7.20 -9.03
CA ARG A 20 -0.30 6.27 -10.07
C ARG A 20 -0.17 4.81 -9.67
N LEU A 21 -0.98 3.95 -10.29
CA LEU A 21 -0.90 2.50 -10.11
C LEU A 21 0.42 1.97 -10.72
N LEU A 22 1.14 1.15 -9.96
CA LEU A 22 2.32 0.42 -10.43
C LEU A 22 1.99 -1.02 -10.84
N GLY A 23 1.03 -1.64 -10.16
CA GLY A 23 0.56 -2.98 -10.50
C GLY A 23 -0.61 -3.44 -9.62
N SER A 24 -1.33 -4.46 -10.07
CA SER A 24 -2.47 -5.04 -9.36
C SER A 24 -2.51 -6.54 -9.54
N GLY A 25 -2.99 -7.26 -8.51
CA GLY A 25 -3.20 -8.71 -8.54
C GLY A 25 -4.23 -9.15 -7.50
N GLY A 26 -4.37 -10.46 -7.30
CA GLY A 26 -5.39 -11.03 -6.40
C GLY A 26 -5.32 -10.49 -4.97
N PHE A 27 -4.11 -10.25 -4.47
CA PHE A 27 -3.88 -9.77 -3.09
C PHE A 27 -4.20 -8.27 -2.89
N GLY A 28 -4.09 -7.47 -3.94
CA GLY A 28 -4.18 -6.03 -3.81
C GLY A 28 -3.57 -5.26 -4.98
N SER A 29 -3.38 -3.97 -4.76
CA SER A 29 -2.78 -3.05 -5.72
C SER A 29 -1.58 -2.33 -5.11
N VAL A 30 -0.56 -2.07 -5.92
CA VAL A 30 0.65 -1.33 -5.52
C VAL A 30 0.67 -0.02 -6.28
N TRP A 31 0.83 1.08 -5.56
CA TRP A 31 0.79 2.43 -6.07
C TRP A 31 2.10 3.16 -5.83
N LEU A 32 2.48 4.01 -6.78
CA LEU A 32 3.49 5.03 -6.53
C LEU A 32 2.85 6.07 -5.61
N ALA A 33 3.53 6.36 -4.51
CA ALA A 33 3.15 7.42 -3.60
C ALA A 33 4.36 8.29 -3.27
N ILE A 34 4.13 9.57 -3.02
CA ILE A 34 5.14 10.50 -2.55
C ILE A 34 4.94 10.71 -1.05
N GLN A 35 5.98 10.43 -0.26
CA GLN A 35 5.99 10.77 1.15
C GLN A 35 6.09 12.29 1.30
N GLN A 36 5.05 12.89 1.85
CA GLN A 36 4.96 14.33 2.10
C GLN A 36 5.98 14.74 3.17
N GLY A 37 6.56 15.93 3.04
CA GLY A 37 7.62 16.44 3.90
C GLY A 37 9.04 16.00 3.51
N LEU A 38 9.21 14.77 2.99
CA LEU A 38 10.51 14.26 2.51
C LEU A 38 10.64 14.27 0.98
N ASN A 39 9.54 14.49 0.27
CA ASN A 39 9.44 14.41 -1.20
C ASN A 39 10.07 13.14 -1.79
N ARG A 40 9.95 12.02 -1.06
CA ARG A 40 10.56 10.75 -1.40
C ARG A 40 9.51 9.82 -2.04
N PRO A 41 9.79 9.22 -3.21
CA PRO A 41 8.90 8.22 -3.78
C PRO A 41 8.94 6.92 -2.98
N GLY A 42 7.79 6.26 -2.86
CA GLY A 42 7.61 4.96 -2.23
C GLY A 42 6.52 4.15 -2.90
N ALA A 43 6.53 2.84 -2.66
CA ALA A 43 5.49 1.92 -3.12
C ALA A 43 4.47 1.68 -1.99
N LEU A 44 3.19 1.95 -2.24
CA LEU A 44 2.10 1.75 -1.29
C LEU A 44 1.26 0.55 -1.73
N LYS A 45 1.33 -0.55 -0.98
CA LYS A 45 0.53 -1.77 -1.21
C LYS A 45 -0.80 -1.66 -0.45
N VAL A 46 -1.91 -1.74 -1.17
CA VAL A 46 -3.28 -1.64 -0.65
C VAL A 46 -4.00 -2.96 -0.91
N LEU A 47 -4.52 -3.56 0.16
CA LEU A 47 -5.22 -4.86 0.11
C LEU A 47 -6.62 -4.71 -0.47
N ASN A 48 -7.05 -5.73 -1.23
CA ASN A 48 -8.43 -5.82 -1.71
C ASN A 48 -9.38 -6.19 -0.56
N LYS A 49 -10.66 -5.80 -0.64
CA LYS A 49 -11.65 -6.06 0.43
C LYS A 49 -11.77 -7.56 0.78
N GLY A 50 -11.81 -8.45 -0.21
CA GLY A 50 -11.90 -9.90 0.04
C GLY A 50 -10.66 -10.50 0.73
N VAL A 51 -9.50 -9.83 0.66
CA VAL A 51 -8.29 -10.26 1.37
C VAL A 51 -8.35 -9.88 2.83
N LEU A 52 -9.06 -8.80 3.18
CA LEU A 52 -9.23 -8.36 4.57
C LEU A 52 -10.10 -9.32 5.40
N GLU A 53 -10.92 -10.15 4.74
CA GLU A 53 -11.77 -11.14 5.39
C GLU A 53 -10.99 -12.40 5.80
N ASP A 54 -9.86 -12.65 5.15
CA ASP A 54 -8.96 -13.76 5.47
C ASP A 54 -7.85 -13.31 6.42
N ARG A 55 -7.98 -13.72 7.69
CA ARG A 55 -7.02 -13.40 8.74
C ARG A 55 -5.62 -13.92 8.43
N GLU A 56 -5.47 -15.07 7.77
CA GLU A 56 -4.16 -15.61 7.43
C GLU A 56 -3.45 -14.72 6.41
N LEU A 57 -4.17 -14.25 5.38
CA LEU A 57 -3.63 -13.33 4.38
C LEU A 57 -3.24 -11.99 4.99
N VAL A 58 -4.04 -11.46 5.92
CA VAL A 58 -3.71 -10.22 6.64
C VAL A 58 -2.45 -10.38 7.49
N GLU A 59 -2.30 -11.50 8.20
CA GLU A 59 -1.09 -11.76 8.99
C GLU A 59 0.14 -11.97 8.09
N ARG A 60 0.00 -12.65 6.95
CA ARG A 60 1.07 -12.76 5.94
C ARG A 60 1.52 -11.38 5.45
N PHE A 61 0.57 -10.48 5.15
CA PHE A 61 0.90 -9.11 4.75
C PHE A 61 1.71 -8.36 5.82
N LYS A 62 1.30 -8.46 7.09
CA LYS A 62 2.03 -7.83 8.20
C LYS A 62 3.44 -8.42 8.35
N ASN A 63 3.56 -9.75 8.27
CA ASN A 63 4.84 -10.43 8.37
C ASN A 63 5.79 -10.04 7.23
N GLU A 64 5.32 -10.00 5.99
CA GLU A 64 6.11 -9.51 4.85
C GLU A 64 6.62 -8.08 5.09
N ALA A 65 5.76 -7.19 5.60
CA ALA A 65 6.14 -5.81 5.88
C ALA A 65 7.20 -5.71 6.98
N LEU A 66 7.08 -6.49 8.06
CA LEU A 66 8.06 -6.52 9.15
C LEU A 66 9.40 -7.09 8.69
N ILE A 67 9.39 -8.21 7.96
CA ILE A 67 10.60 -8.82 7.41
C ILE A 67 11.29 -7.83 6.48
N THR A 68 10.56 -7.23 5.54
CA THR A 68 11.14 -6.27 4.59
C THR A 68 11.70 -5.04 5.30
N ALA A 69 11.02 -4.53 6.33
CA ALA A 69 11.51 -3.40 7.11
C ALA A 69 12.76 -3.70 7.94
N SER A 70 13.02 -4.98 8.24
CA SER A 70 14.20 -5.43 8.99
C SER A 70 15.45 -5.60 8.12
N LEU A 71 15.29 -5.57 6.79
CA LEU A 71 16.39 -5.66 5.83
C LEU A 71 16.90 -4.25 5.52
N ALA A 72 18.11 -3.94 5.97
CA ALA A 72 18.80 -2.66 5.77
C ALA A 72 19.56 -2.61 4.43
#